data_AF-A0A9P6DXD2-F1
#
_entry.id   AF-A0A9P6DXD2-F1
#
_cell.length_a   1.000
_cell.length_b   1.000
_cell.length_c   1.000
_cell.angle_alpha   90.00
_cell.angle_beta   90.00
_cell.angle_gamma   90.00
#
_symmetry.space_group_name_H-M   'P 1'
#
loop_
_entity.id
_entity.type
_entity.pdbx_description
1 polymer ?
#
loop_
_entity_poly.entity_id
_entity_poly.type
_entity_poly.pdbx_seq_one_letter_code
_entity_poly.pdbx_strand_id
1 'polypeptide(L)'
;MKYLTEYGLAIRGLSQHHAIDPIDFDEQCDGSLPLEDILHPDSNLILLFRDIDRSKAHVWTLTNAYKKHARRVLRILGLEEEIEGLVYCDYTNTDFTCKPHQAFFEMALAQAGISDPSRSYFVDDSLKNVQAAKALGWGSCVYFLEHDDPEAQVSHAPFEGVDHTIHDLQQLRTIWPEVFRSATS
;
A
#
# COMPACT_ATOMS: atom_id res chain seq x y z
N MET A 1 17.60 -3.22 12.29
CA MET A 1 16.85 -1.94 12.40
C MET A 1 17.41 -0.80 11.55
N LYS A 2 18.74 -0.58 11.43
CA LYS A 2 19.30 0.57 10.67
C LYS A 2 18.81 0.70 9.21
N TYR A 3 18.71 -0.41 8.45
CA TYR A 3 18.33 -0.35 7.03
C TYR A 3 16.82 -0.14 6.79
N LEU A 4 15.95 -0.61 7.68
CA LEU A 4 14.50 -0.41 7.55
C LEU A 4 14.13 1.06 7.74
N THR A 5 14.79 1.73 8.70
CA THR A 5 14.58 3.15 8.97
C THR A 5 15.23 4.06 7.93
N GLU A 6 16.32 3.65 7.30
CA GLU A 6 17.10 4.46 6.35
C GLU A 6 16.67 4.27 4.89
N TYR A 7 16.21 3.07 4.49
CA TYR A 7 15.89 2.75 3.08
C TYR A 7 14.40 2.43 2.84
N GLY A 8 13.55 2.49 3.87
CA GLY A 8 12.11 2.13 3.77
C GLY A 8 11.83 0.64 3.57
N LEU A 9 12.86 -0.15 3.25
CA LEU A 9 12.82 -1.60 3.08
C LEU A 9 14.21 -2.19 3.40
N ALA A 10 14.26 -3.13 4.35
CA ALA A 10 15.54 -3.69 4.82
C ALA A 10 16.36 -4.34 3.70
N ILE A 11 15.71 -5.01 2.75
CA ILE A 11 16.37 -5.70 1.64
C ILE A 11 17.11 -4.75 0.69
N ARG A 12 16.66 -3.50 0.54
CA ARG A 12 17.33 -2.50 -0.31
C ARG A 12 18.71 -2.14 0.25
N GLY A 13 18.77 -1.85 1.55
CA GLY A 13 20.04 -1.58 2.23
C GLY A 13 20.96 -2.80 2.27
N LEU A 14 20.39 -4.00 2.41
CA LEU A 14 21.15 -5.26 2.40
C LEU A 14 21.74 -5.57 1.01
N SER A 15 20.97 -5.38 -0.06
CA SER A 15 21.44 -5.59 -1.43
C SER A 15 22.56 -4.63 -1.82
N GLN A 16 22.42 -3.34 -1.47
CA GLN A 16 23.42 -2.31 -1.81
C GLN A 16 24.73 -2.44 -1.04
N HIS A 17 24.70 -2.92 0.21
CA HIS A 17 25.87 -2.91 1.09
C HIS A 17 26.48 -4.29 1.37
N HIS A 18 25.77 -5.39 1.12
CA HIS A 18 26.20 -6.75 1.51
C HIS A 18 26.16 -7.79 0.38
N ALA A 19 25.98 -7.39 -0.88
CA ALA A 19 25.92 -8.28 -2.04
C ALA A 19 24.94 -9.46 -1.87
N ILE A 20 23.83 -9.21 -1.17
CA ILE A 20 22.74 -10.17 -1.01
C ILE A 20 21.86 -10.10 -2.26
N ASP A 21 21.59 -11.26 -2.87
CA ASP A 21 20.63 -11.38 -3.96
C ASP A 21 19.21 -11.11 -3.43
N PRO A 22 18.54 -10.06 -3.91
CA PRO A 22 17.17 -9.73 -3.49
C PRO A 22 16.15 -10.84 -3.72
N ILE A 23 16.35 -11.68 -4.76
CA ILE A 23 15.43 -12.76 -5.08
C ILE A 23 15.59 -13.91 -4.08
N ASP A 24 16.82 -14.34 -3.81
CA ASP A 24 17.07 -15.39 -2.81
C ASP A 24 16.58 -14.98 -1.41
N PHE A 25 16.71 -13.70 -1.05
CA PHE A 25 16.18 -13.18 0.20
C PHE A 25 14.65 -13.16 0.22
N ASP A 26 13.98 -12.74 -0.86
CA ASP A 26 12.51 -12.77 -0.98
C ASP A 26 11.96 -14.19 -0.79
N GLU A 27 12.62 -15.19 -1.39
CA GLU A 27 12.21 -16.59 -1.25
C GLU A 27 12.33 -17.10 0.19
N GLN A 28 13.36 -16.66 0.92
CA GLN A 28 13.58 -17.05 2.31
C GLN A 28 12.72 -16.27 3.31
N CYS A 29 12.30 -15.05 2.97
CA CYS A 29 11.44 -14.22 3.81
C CYS A 29 9.97 -14.37 3.39
N ASP A 30 9.51 -13.56 2.45
CA ASP A 30 8.11 -13.46 2.03
C ASP A 30 7.60 -14.75 1.38
N GLY A 31 8.47 -15.49 0.70
CA GLY A 31 8.18 -16.76 0.05
C GLY A 31 8.00 -17.94 1.01
N SER A 32 8.64 -17.89 2.18
CA SER A 32 8.65 -19.00 3.15
C SER A 32 7.49 -18.95 4.15
N LEU A 33 6.77 -17.83 4.23
CA LEU A 33 5.64 -17.64 5.13
C LEU A 33 4.49 -18.60 4.78
N PRO A 34 3.86 -19.27 5.76
CA PRO A 34 2.69 -20.12 5.55
C PRO A 34 1.40 -19.29 5.45
N LEU A 35 1.32 -18.41 4.44
CA LEU A 35 0.23 -17.43 4.31
C LEU A 35 -1.15 -18.09 4.18
N GLU A 36 -1.24 -19.27 3.58
CA GLU A 36 -2.52 -19.98 3.38
C GLU A 36 -3.13 -20.48 4.70
N ASP A 37 -2.30 -20.64 5.74
CA ASP A 37 -2.75 -21.05 7.08
C ASP A 37 -3.19 -19.86 7.95
N ILE A 38 -2.81 -18.64 7.55
CA ILE A 38 -2.99 -17.41 8.34
C ILE A 38 -4.03 -16.49 7.70
N LEU A 39 -3.99 -16.38 6.37
CA LEU A 39 -4.86 -15.49 5.60
C LEU A 39 -6.01 -16.29 5.01
N HIS A 40 -7.20 -15.70 5.09
CA HIS A 40 -8.42 -16.24 4.52
C HIS A 40 -9.18 -15.14 3.78
N PRO A 41 -9.99 -15.48 2.77
CA PRO A 41 -10.86 -14.51 2.12
C PRO A 41 -11.74 -13.77 3.12
N ASP A 42 -11.74 -12.44 3.06
CA ASP A 42 -12.61 -11.60 3.86
C ASP A 42 -13.74 -11.06 3.00
N SER A 43 -14.96 -11.53 3.27
CA SER A 43 -16.16 -11.13 2.51
C SER A 43 -16.46 -9.64 2.65
N ASN A 44 -16.21 -9.03 3.81
CA ASN A 44 -16.46 -7.61 4.02
C ASN A 44 -15.45 -6.75 3.24
N LEU A 45 -14.20 -7.21 3.16
CA LEU A 45 -13.16 -6.57 2.36
C LEU A 45 -13.45 -6.68 0.86
N ILE A 46 -13.82 -7.87 0.37
CA ILE A 46 -14.21 -8.06 -1.04
C ILE A 46 -15.39 -7.16 -1.39
N LEU A 47 -16.41 -7.07 -0.53
CA LEU A 47 -17.55 -6.18 -0.74
C LEU A 47 -17.16 -4.70 -0.76
N LEU A 48 -16.22 -4.29 0.10
CA LEU A 48 -15.68 -2.92 0.07
C LEU A 48 -15.11 -2.57 -1.30
N PHE A 49 -14.28 -3.43 -1.87
CA PHE A 49 -13.66 -3.18 -3.16
C PHE A 49 -14.66 -3.23 -4.33
N ARG A 50 -15.68 -4.08 -4.23
CA ARG A 50 -16.76 -4.18 -5.24
C ARG A 50 -17.68 -2.97 -5.26
N ASP A 51 -17.85 -2.33 -4.11
CA ASP A 51 -18.68 -1.15 -3.97
C ASP A 51 -17.98 0.13 -4.45
N ILE A 52 -16.68 0.07 -4.77
CA ILE A 52 -15.99 1.15 -5.47
C ILE A 52 -16.62 1.30 -6.86
N ASP A 53 -16.98 2.54 -7.18
CA ASP A 53 -17.50 2.89 -8.49
C ASP A 53 -16.34 2.97 -9.50
N ARG A 54 -16.16 1.88 -10.27
CA ARG A 54 -15.09 1.76 -11.26
C ARG A 54 -15.21 2.73 -12.44
N SER A 55 -16.33 3.45 -12.56
CA SER A 55 -16.45 4.57 -13.51
C SER A 55 -15.78 5.87 -12.99
N LYS A 56 -15.51 5.94 -11.68
CA LYS A 56 -14.95 7.11 -11.01
C LYS A 56 -13.52 6.89 -10.53
N ALA A 57 -13.21 5.69 -10.04
CA ALA A 57 -11.93 5.37 -9.47
C ALA A 57 -11.44 3.97 -9.90
N HIS A 58 -10.17 3.91 -10.29
CA HIS A 58 -9.46 2.67 -10.53
C HIS A 58 -8.68 2.26 -9.27
N VAL A 59 -8.62 0.97 -8.98
CA VAL A 59 -7.93 0.49 -7.76
C VAL A 59 -6.59 -0.14 -8.10
N TRP A 60 -5.54 0.41 -7.49
CA TRP A 60 -4.15 -0.01 -7.70
C TRP A 60 -3.52 -0.43 -6.38
N THR A 61 -2.74 -1.52 -6.42
CA THR A 61 -1.91 -1.94 -5.27
C THR A 61 -0.52 -1.34 -5.40
N LEU A 62 -0.08 -0.62 -4.37
CA LEU A 62 1.27 -0.07 -4.26
C LEU A 62 1.95 -0.75 -3.07
N THR A 63 2.96 -1.59 -3.32
CA THR A 63 3.61 -2.38 -2.27
C THR A 63 5.14 -2.30 -2.32
N ASN A 64 5.77 -2.34 -1.15
CA ASN A 64 7.22 -2.48 -1.06
C ASN A 64 7.70 -3.94 -1.21
N ALA A 65 6.78 -4.92 -1.27
CA ALA A 65 7.10 -6.32 -1.52
C ALA A 65 7.34 -6.59 -3.02
N TYR A 66 7.86 -7.78 -3.34
CA TYR A 66 7.96 -8.23 -4.71
C TYR A 66 6.62 -8.76 -5.25
N LYS A 67 6.47 -8.77 -6.59
CA LYS A 67 5.22 -9.16 -7.27
C LYS A 67 4.71 -10.55 -6.91
N LYS A 68 5.62 -11.49 -6.59
CA LYS A 68 5.26 -12.88 -6.27
C LYS A 68 4.47 -12.93 -4.97
N HIS A 69 4.99 -12.28 -3.92
CA HIS A 69 4.32 -12.17 -2.63
C HIS A 69 3.01 -11.38 -2.74
N ALA A 70 3.03 -10.22 -3.40
CA ALA A 70 1.84 -9.37 -3.54
C ALA A 70 0.66 -10.11 -4.20
N ARG A 71 0.92 -10.81 -5.32
CA ARG A 71 -0.12 -11.60 -5.99
C ARG A 71 -0.62 -12.78 -5.14
N ARG A 72 0.28 -13.45 -4.40
CA ARG A 72 -0.10 -14.53 -3.48
C ARG A 72 -1.08 -14.04 -2.42
N VAL A 73 -0.78 -12.91 -1.78
CA VAL A 73 -1.68 -12.28 -0.78
C VAL A 73 -3.02 -11.91 -1.40
N LEU A 74 -3.03 -11.19 -2.52
CA LEU A 74 -4.26 -10.78 -3.20
C LEU A 74 -5.15 -11.98 -3.59
N ARG A 75 -4.54 -13.08 -4.03
CA ARG A 75 -5.25 -14.32 -4.36
C ARG A 75 -5.89 -14.96 -3.13
N ILE A 76 -5.13 -15.11 -2.04
CA ILE A 76 -5.64 -15.73 -0.80
C ILE A 76 -6.78 -14.89 -0.22
N LEU A 77 -6.70 -13.56 -0.27
CA LEU A 77 -7.74 -12.66 0.19
C LEU A 77 -8.95 -12.57 -0.76
N GLY A 78 -8.87 -13.14 -1.96
CA GLY A 78 -9.95 -13.09 -2.96
C GLY A 78 -10.10 -11.73 -3.66
N LEU A 79 -9.03 -10.93 -3.69
CA LEU A 79 -9.01 -9.55 -4.24
C LEU A 79 -8.30 -9.43 -5.58
N GLU A 80 -7.71 -10.51 -6.12
CA GLU A 80 -6.91 -10.46 -7.36
C GLU A 80 -7.69 -9.83 -8.53
N GLU A 81 -8.99 -10.10 -8.65
CA GLU A 81 -9.87 -9.55 -9.70
C GLU A 81 -10.37 -8.12 -9.41
N GLU A 82 -10.21 -7.62 -8.18
CA GLU A 82 -10.65 -6.29 -7.77
C GLU A 82 -9.55 -5.22 -7.95
N ILE A 83 -8.34 -5.65 -8.32
CA ILE A 83 -7.16 -4.80 -8.51
C ILE A 83 -6.84 -4.68 -10.00
N GLU A 84 -6.67 -3.45 -10.47
CA GLU A 84 -6.47 -3.15 -11.90
C GLU A 84 -4.99 -2.96 -12.25
N GLY A 85 -4.16 -2.66 -11.26
CA GLY A 85 -2.72 -2.51 -11.44
C GLY A 85 -1.94 -2.78 -10.16
N LEU A 86 -0.69 -3.23 -10.33
CA LEU A 86 0.22 -3.57 -9.24
C LEU A 86 1.57 -2.89 -9.47
N VAL A 87 1.92 -1.97 -8.56
CA VAL A 87 3.23 -1.33 -8.47
C VAL A 87 3.96 -1.95 -7.29
N TYR A 88 5.14 -2.50 -7.55
CA TYR A 88 5.90 -3.31 -6.59
C TYR A 88 7.39 -2.96 -6.66
N CYS A 89 8.15 -3.38 -5.65
CA CYS A 89 9.61 -3.29 -5.70
C CYS A 89 10.15 -4.38 -6.63
N ASP A 90 10.66 -4.01 -7.80
CA ASP A 90 11.23 -4.97 -8.73
C ASP A 90 12.64 -5.41 -8.29
N TYR A 91 12.69 -6.46 -7.49
CA TYR A 91 13.93 -7.04 -6.98
C TYR A 91 14.89 -7.56 -8.07
N THR A 92 14.44 -7.67 -9.33
CA THR A 92 15.33 -8.00 -10.46
C THR A 92 16.11 -6.80 -11.00
N ASN A 93 15.74 -5.59 -10.59
CA ASN A 93 16.41 -4.34 -10.94
C ASN A 93 17.21 -3.83 -9.75
N THR A 94 18.53 -3.63 -9.89
CA THR A 94 19.41 -3.16 -8.79
C THR A 94 19.09 -1.75 -8.30
N ASP A 95 18.46 -0.93 -9.15
CA ASP A 95 18.10 0.46 -8.85
C ASP A 95 16.60 0.61 -8.54
N PHE A 96 15.95 -0.46 -8.09
CA PHE A 96 14.54 -0.43 -7.75
C PHE A 96 14.22 0.66 -6.71
N THR A 97 13.04 1.25 -6.83
CA THR A 97 12.52 2.22 -5.88
C THR A 97 11.45 1.58 -4.99
N CYS A 98 11.19 2.20 -3.84
CA CYS A 98 10.23 1.75 -2.84
C CYS A 98 9.61 2.96 -2.16
N LYS A 99 8.43 2.82 -1.55
CA LYS A 99 7.89 3.83 -0.64
C LYS A 99 8.85 3.99 0.55
N PRO A 100 9.08 5.21 1.07
CA PRO A 100 8.41 6.47 0.77
C PRO A 100 9.09 7.32 -0.32
N HIS A 101 9.99 6.76 -1.14
CA HIS A 101 10.74 7.57 -2.11
C HIS A 101 9.85 8.14 -3.22
N GLN A 102 10.04 9.42 -3.54
CA GLN A 102 9.31 10.13 -4.58
C GLN A 102 9.23 9.37 -5.91
N ALA A 103 10.35 8.80 -6.36
CA ALA A 103 10.41 8.03 -7.61
C ALA A 103 9.44 6.84 -7.65
N PHE A 104 9.09 6.24 -6.50
CA PHE A 104 8.09 5.15 -6.46
C PHE A 104 6.68 5.65 -6.73
N PHE A 105 6.30 6.79 -6.15
CA PHE A 105 4.99 7.40 -6.39
C PHE A 105 4.87 7.96 -7.81
N GLU A 106 5.93 8.57 -8.34
CA GLU A 106 5.97 9.02 -9.74
C GLU A 106 5.83 7.85 -10.72
N MET A 107 6.54 6.74 -10.45
CA MET A 107 6.38 5.50 -11.21
C MET A 107 4.94 4.98 -11.15
N ALA A 108 4.30 5.01 -9.97
CA ALA A 108 2.93 4.56 -9.81
C ALA A 108 1.95 5.41 -10.63
N LEU A 109 2.07 6.74 -10.56
CA LEU A 109 1.26 7.67 -11.35
C LEU A 109 1.46 7.45 -12.86
N ALA A 110 2.72 7.27 -13.30
CA ALA A 110 3.03 7.02 -14.70
C ALA A 110 2.44 5.69 -15.20
N GLN A 111 2.55 4.60 -14.43
CA GLN A 111 1.95 3.31 -14.80
C GLN A 111 0.43 3.36 -14.82
N ALA A 112 -0.19 4.12 -13.91
CA ALA A 112 -1.63 4.33 -13.87
C ALA A 112 -2.15 5.34 -14.91
N GLY A 113 -1.25 6.00 -15.67
CA GLY A 113 -1.63 7.01 -16.65
C GLY A 113 -2.20 8.29 -16.03
N ILE A 114 -1.84 8.60 -14.78
CA ILE A 114 -2.33 9.75 -14.03
C ILE A 114 -1.28 10.87 -14.09
N SER A 115 -1.64 12.00 -14.69
CA SER A 115 -0.77 13.18 -14.80
C SER A 115 -0.96 14.20 -13.67
N ASP A 116 -2.12 14.19 -13.02
CA ASP A 116 -2.47 15.09 -11.92
C ASP A 116 -2.56 14.29 -10.62
N PRO A 117 -1.54 14.38 -9.73
CA PRO A 117 -1.51 13.65 -8.47
C PRO A 117 -2.73 13.92 -7.59
N SER A 118 -3.33 15.12 -7.68
CA SER A 118 -4.46 15.52 -6.84
C SER A 118 -5.73 14.70 -7.09
N ARG A 119 -5.76 13.92 -8.18
CA ARG A 119 -6.83 12.97 -8.50
C ARG A 119 -6.64 11.58 -7.85
N SER A 120 -5.56 11.39 -7.10
CA SER A 120 -5.20 10.11 -6.50
C SER A 120 -5.51 10.09 -5.01
N TYR A 121 -6.05 8.96 -4.57
CA TYR A 121 -6.36 8.66 -3.18
C TYR A 121 -5.39 7.59 -2.69
N PHE A 122 -4.84 7.75 -1.48
CA PHE A 122 -3.84 6.84 -0.95
C PHE A 122 -4.18 6.42 0.47
N VAL A 123 -4.04 5.13 0.77
CA VAL A 123 -4.16 4.56 2.11
C VAL A 123 -2.99 3.62 2.35
N ASP A 124 -2.34 3.76 3.49
CA ASP A 124 -1.16 2.96 3.87
C ASP A 124 -1.03 2.91 5.39
N ASP A 125 -0.45 1.83 5.90
CA ASP A 125 -0.15 1.59 7.31
C ASP A 125 1.19 2.20 7.75
N SER A 126 1.97 2.77 6.83
CA SER A 126 3.17 3.52 7.17
C SER A 126 2.92 5.03 7.09
N LEU A 127 2.95 5.71 8.24
CA LEU A 127 2.84 7.18 8.31
C LEU A 127 3.78 7.89 7.33
N LYS A 128 5.02 7.41 7.18
CA LYS A 128 6.01 8.00 6.26
C LYS A 128 5.59 7.88 4.79
N ASN A 129 4.94 6.78 4.41
CA ASN A 129 4.44 6.59 3.05
C ASN A 129 3.28 7.56 2.78
N VAL A 130 2.36 7.70 3.74
CA VAL A 130 1.21 8.61 3.64
C VAL A 130 1.67 10.07 3.54
N GLN A 131 2.63 10.48 4.39
CA GLN A 131 3.22 11.81 4.35
C GLN A 131 3.94 12.10 3.03
N ALA A 132 4.64 11.11 2.45
CA ALA A 132 5.28 11.26 1.16
C ALA A 132 4.26 11.46 0.03
N ALA A 133 3.20 10.66 -0.03
CA ALA A 133 2.12 10.85 -1.01
C ALA A 133 1.49 12.25 -0.87
N LYS A 134 1.23 12.69 0.37
CA LYS A 134 0.67 14.01 0.65
C LYS A 134 1.58 15.14 0.20
N ALA A 135 2.88 15.05 0.50
CA ALA A 135 3.88 16.03 0.09
C ALA A 135 4.03 16.13 -1.44
N LEU A 136 3.74 15.04 -2.16
CA LEU A 136 3.72 14.99 -3.63
C LEU A 136 2.39 15.47 -4.24
N GLY A 137 1.46 15.96 -3.42
CA GLY A 137 0.21 16.57 -3.89
C GLY A 137 -0.90 15.59 -4.20
N TRP A 138 -0.86 14.37 -3.65
CA TRP A 138 -1.99 13.44 -3.74
C TRP A 138 -3.23 14.01 -3.03
N GLY A 139 -4.41 13.77 -3.61
CA GLY A 139 -5.64 14.47 -3.26
C GLY A 139 -6.14 14.18 -1.85
N SER A 140 -6.12 12.90 -1.45
CA SER A 140 -6.49 12.46 -0.12
C SER A 140 -5.60 11.31 0.34
N CYS A 141 -4.93 11.48 1.49
CA CYS A 141 -3.97 10.54 2.04
C CYS A 141 -4.41 10.09 3.44
N VAL A 142 -4.70 8.80 3.59
CA VAL A 142 -5.27 8.19 4.79
C VAL A 142 -4.23 7.30 5.45
N TYR A 143 -4.03 7.51 6.75
CA TYR A 143 -3.20 6.63 7.58
C TYR A 143 -4.06 5.52 8.17
N PHE A 144 -3.78 4.27 7.80
CA PHE A 144 -4.36 3.10 8.42
C PHE A 144 -3.56 2.75 9.67
N LEU A 145 -4.11 3.04 10.84
CA LEU A 145 -3.44 2.83 12.11
C LEU A 145 -3.92 1.51 12.72
N GLU A 146 -3.05 0.50 12.70
CA GLU A 146 -3.38 -0.81 13.26
C GLU A 146 -3.69 -0.69 14.77
N HIS A 147 -4.63 -1.50 15.27
CA HIS A 147 -5.05 -1.46 16.67
C HIS A 147 -3.91 -1.74 17.66
N ASP A 148 -2.94 -2.57 17.23
CA ASP A 148 -1.80 -2.96 18.06
C ASP A 148 -0.57 -2.05 17.83
N ASP A 149 -0.70 -0.99 17.01
CA ASP A 149 0.39 -0.05 16.78
C ASP A 149 0.66 0.77 18.06
N PRO A 150 1.92 0.86 18.53
CA PRO A 150 2.29 1.72 19.65
C PRO A 150 1.85 3.18 19.49
N GLU A 151 1.82 3.70 18.26
CA GLU A 151 1.34 5.06 17.96
C GLU A 151 -0.16 5.23 18.27
N ALA A 152 -0.96 4.16 18.11
CA ALA A 152 -2.38 4.15 18.48
C ALA A 152 -2.61 4.29 19.99
N GLN A 153 -1.62 3.88 20.80
CA GLN A 153 -1.70 3.94 22.26
C GLN A 153 -1.24 5.27 22.84
N VAL A 154 -0.46 6.05 22.08
CA VAL A 154 0.24 7.26 22.58
C VAL A 154 -0.32 8.54 21.95
N SER A 155 -0.85 8.47 20.73
CA SER A 155 -1.31 9.67 20.03
C SER A 155 -2.77 10.00 20.33
N HIS A 156 -3.01 11.12 21.00
CA HIS A 156 -4.34 11.73 21.14
C HIS A 156 -4.56 12.91 20.16
N ALA A 157 -3.54 13.29 19.41
CA ALA A 157 -3.55 14.40 18.48
C ALA A 157 -3.53 13.89 17.02
N PRO A 158 -4.10 14.65 16.05
CA PRO A 158 -4.00 14.31 14.64
C PRO A 158 -2.54 14.23 14.19
N PHE A 159 -2.20 13.24 13.37
CA PHE A 159 -0.87 13.13 12.77
C PHE A 159 -0.68 14.23 11.71
N GLU A 160 0.51 14.83 11.67
CA GLU A 160 0.84 15.83 10.63
C GLU A 160 1.08 15.14 9.28
N GLY A 161 0.66 15.80 8.19
CA GLY A 161 0.90 15.30 6.83
C GLY A 161 0.01 14.13 6.41
N VAL A 162 -1.13 13.94 7.08
CA VAL A 162 -2.20 13.01 6.68
C VAL A 162 -3.55 13.72 6.71
N ASP A 163 -4.49 13.31 5.85
CA ASP A 163 -5.83 13.92 5.83
C ASP A 163 -6.77 13.25 6.85
N HIS A 164 -6.67 11.92 6.99
CA HIS A 164 -7.46 11.15 7.95
C HIS A 164 -6.66 10.00 8.53
N THR A 165 -7.05 9.57 9.73
CA THR A 165 -6.59 8.32 10.35
C THR A 165 -7.79 7.39 10.51
N ILE A 166 -7.62 6.13 10.15
CA ILE A 166 -8.64 5.08 10.28
C ILE A 166 -8.04 3.85 10.95
N HIS A 167 -8.90 3.02 11.53
CA HIS A 167 -8.53 1.72 12.10
C HIS A 167 -9.23 0.56 11.37
N ASP A 168 -10.20 0.88 10.50
CA ASP A 168 -10.95 -0.06 9.68
C ASP A 168 -11.13 0.52 8.26
N LEU A 169 -10.83 -0.28 7.24
CA LEU A 169 -10.99 0.11 5.84
C LEU A 169 -12.45 0.44 5.47
N GLN A 170 -13.44 -0.06 6.20
CA GLN A 170 -14.84 0.32 6.01
C GLN A 170 -15.08 1.83 6.23
N GLN A 171 -14.23 2.50 7.03
CA GLN A 171 -14.31 3.95 7.24
C GLN A 171 -14.05 4.75 5.96
N LEU A 172 -13.41 4.15 4.93
CA LEU A 172 -13.21 4.79 3.64
C LEU A 172 -14.54 5.16 2.96
N ARG A 173 -15.63 4.42 3.22
CA ARG A 173 -16.96 4.76 2.69
C ARG A 173 -17.47 6.10 3.18
N THR A 174 -17.05 6.51 4.38
CA THR A 174 -17.43 7.79 4.99
C THR A 174 -16.48 8.90 4.58
N ILE A 175 -15.20 8.57 4.40
CA ILE A 175 -14.14 9.56 4.12
C ILE A 175 -14.05 9.89 2.63
N TRP A 176 -14.30 8.91 1.76
CA TRP A 176 -14.31 9.05 0.30
C TRP A 176 -15.67 8.68 -0.30
N PRO A 177 -16.79 9.24 0.18
CA PRO A 177 -18.13 8.84 -0.27
C PRO A 177 -18.33 8.98 -1.79
N GLU A 178 -17.59 9.87 -2.44
CA GLU A 178 -17.60 10.08 -3.88
C GLU A 178 -17.02 8.90 -4.69
N VAL A 179 -16.11 8.13 -4.09
CA VAL A 179 -15.44 6.97 -4.70
C VAL A 179 -16.35 5.74 -4.74
N PHE A 180 -17.29 5.63 -3.80
CA PHE A 180 -18.19 4.48 -3.70
C PHE A 180 -19.47 4.70 -4.51
N ARG A 181 -20.12 3.60 -4.88
CA ARG A 181 -21.46 3.62 -5.47
C ARG A 181 -22.43 4.18 -4.45
N SER A 182 -23.30 5.09 -4.88
CA SER A 182 -24.42 5.52 -4.04
C SER A 182 -25.30 4.32 -3.73
N ALA A 183 -25.77 4.21 -2.49
CA ALA A 183 -26.75 3.19 -2.14
C ALA A 183 -27.94 3.35 -3.10
N THR A 184 -28.16 2.36 -3.96
CA THR A 184 -29.38 2.28 -4.77
C THR A 184 -30.55 2.26 -3.79
N SER A 185 -31.33 3.34 -3.78
CA SER A 185 -32.59 3.44 -3.04
C SER A 185 -33.62 2.44 -3.57
#